data_AF-A0A1S9CDT4-F1
#
_entry.id   AF-A0A1S9CDT4-F1
#
_cell.length_a   1.000
_cell.length_b   1.000
_cell.length_c   1.000
_cell.angle_alpha   90.00
_cell.angle_beta   90.00
_cell.angle_gamma   90.00
#
_symmetry.space_group_name_H-M   'P 1'
#
loop_
_entity.id
_entity.type
_entity.pdbx_description
1 polymer ?
#
loop_
_entity_poly.entity_id
_entity_poly.type
_entity_poly.pdbx_seq_one_letter_code
_entity_poly.pdbx_strand_id
1 'polypeptide(L)'
;MRKLLAILFMAVLVIGYFIFTKYRYAEIDKSGKPTASGMETKLKEISIQLDESYPQTPEELMNIYNTAVKYQYSESADYETIVQSVDVMRKIYGEQLSSLTSTEHQLANMWLTAQNYQAQKNHNVGNEIRMISYHDDDQADITVEHIFFDGSSAWQKYIYMLENGKWKLYTIQPTKPIPR
;
A
#
# COMPACT_ATOMS: atom_id res chain seq x y z
N MET A 1 8.01 -45.62 21.93
CA MET A 1 6.96 -44.78 21.31
C MET A 1 7.05 -43.30 21.69
N ARG A 2 7.03 -42.90 22.98
CA ARG A 2 7.14 -41.46 23.38
C ARG A 2 8.38 -40.73 22.83
N LYS A 3 9.57 -41.36 22.84
CA LYS A 3 10.81 -40.76 22.30
C LYS A 3 10.77 -40.59 20.77
N LEU A 4 10.17 -41.53 20.05
CA LEU A 4 9.97 -41.45 18.59
C LEU A 4 8.99 -40.33 18.21
N LEU A 5 7.89 -40.19 18.96
CA LEU A 5 6.95 -39.08 18.78
C LEU A 5 7.59 -37.71 19.03
N ALA A 6 8.44 -37.58 20.05
CA ALA A 6 9.16 -36.34 20.33
C ALA A 6 10.14 -35.96 19.22
N ILE A 7 10.87 -36.94 18.67
CA ILE A 7 11.78 -36.72 17.54
C ILE A 7 11.01 -36.29 16.28
N LEU A 8 9.87 -36.94 16.01
CA LEU A 8 9.05 -36.62 14.85
C LEU A 8 8.41 -35.23 14.96
N PHE A 9 7.96 -34.84 16.15
CA PHE A 9 7.47 -33.49 16.43
C PHE A 9 8.57 -32.43 16.27
N MET A 10 9.77 -32.71 16.78
CA MET A 10 10.92 -31.81 16.64
C MET A 10 11.33 -31.65 15.17
N ALA A 11 11.32 -32.73 14.39
CA ALA A 11 11.59 -32.68 12.96
C ALA A 11 10.56 -31.81 12.20
N VAL A 12 9.27 -31.93 12.52
CA VAL A 12 8.22 -31.07 11.94
C VAL A 12 8.43 -29.61 12.30
N LEU A 13 8.81 -29.29 13.54
CA LEU A 13 9.11 -27.91 13.94
C LEU A 13 10.33 -27.33 13.22
N VAL A 14 11.41 -28.11 13.06
CA VAL A 14 12.61 -27.65 12.35
C VAL A 14 12.32 -27.46 10.87
N ILE A 15 11.63 -28.39 10.22
CA ILE A 15 11.23 -28.28 8.81
C ILE A 15 10.27 -27.09 8.63
N GLY A 16 9.28 -26.94 9.51
CA GLY A 16 8.34 -25.82 9.51
C GLY A 16 9.04 -24.48 9.67
N TYR A 17 9.98 -24.37 10.62
CA TYR A 17 10.78 -23.17 10.81
C TYR A 17 11.68 -22.85 9.61
N PHE A 18 12.32 -23.87 9.02
CA PHE A 18 13.17 -23.69 7.84
C PHE A 18 12.37 -23.24 6.62
N ILE A 19 11.20 -23.83 6.40
CA ILE A 19 10.28 -23.42 5.33
C ILE A 19 9.79 -21.99 5.59
N PHE A 20 9.33 -21.68 6.80
CA PHE A 20 8.85 -20.35 7.19
C PHE A 20 9.92 -19.27 6.98
N THR A 21 11.14 -19.52 7.44
CA THR A 21 12.26 -18.58 7.27
C THR A 21 12.61 -18.41 5.79
N LYS A 22 12.65 -19.49 5.00
CA LYS A 22 12.89 -19.42 3.55
C LYS A 22 11.86 -18.57 2.82
N TYR A 23 10.56 -18.71 3.14
CA TYR A 23 9.51 -17.86 2.56
C TYR A 23 9.68 -16.39 2.99
N ARG A 24 9.94 -16.13 4.26
CA ARG A 24 10.16 -14.77 4.76
C ARG A 24 11.38 -14.07 4.13
N TYR A 25 12.46 -14.81 3.86
CA TYR A 25 13.64 -14.30 3.14
C TYR A 25 13.40 -14.11 1.64
N ALA A 26 12.32 -14.65 1.07
CA ALA A 26 11.93 -14.35 -0.30
C ALA A 26 11.18 -13.01 -0.38
N GLU A 27 10.49 -12.62 0.69
CA GLU A 27 9.69 -11.40 0.78
C GLU A 27 10.50 -10.16 1.19
N ILE A 28 11.67 -10.35 1.80
CA ILE A 28 12.55 -9.27 2.26
C ILE A 28 13.96 -9.51 1.73
N ASP A 29 14.56 -8.48 1.15
CA ASP A 29 15.92 -8.52 0.64
C ASP A 29 16.99 -8.48 1.76
N LYS A 30 18.27 -8.58 1.37
CA LYS A 30 19.40 -8.56 2.32
C LYS A 30 19.54 -7.25 3.10
N SER A 31 18.92 -6.18 2.63
CA SER A 31 18.92 -4.86 3.26
C SER A 31 17.70 -4.61 4.15
N GLY A 32 16.78 -5.58 4.24
CA GLY A 32 15.55 -5.44 5.02
C GLY A 32 14.41 -4.75 4.25
N LYS A 33 14.56 -4.52 2.93
CA LYS A 33 13.51 -3.92 2.10
C LYS A 33 12.60 -5.00 1.50
N PRO A 34 11.29 -4.73 1.33
CA PRO A 34 10.40 -5.66 0.64
C PRO A 34 10.87 -5.95 -0.80
N THR A 35 10.88 -7.22 -1.19
CA THR A 35 11.04 -7.63 -2.59
C THR A 35 9.73 -7.43 -3.35
N ALA A 36 9.74 -7.58 -4.69
CA ALA A 36 8.52 -7.60 -5.50
C ALA A 36 7.49 -8.58 -4.93
N SER A 37 7.90 -9.85 -4.75
CA SER A 37 7.05 -10.89 -4.17
C SER A 37 6.54 -10.54 -2.77
N GLY A 38 7.36 -9.90 -1.92
CA GLY A 38 6.92 -9.45 -0.60
C GLY A 38 5.87 -8.33 -0.66
N MET A 39 6.03 -7.38 -1.58
CA MET A 39 5.05 -6.33 -1.83
C MET A 39 3.74 -6.92 -2.37
N GLU A 40 3.81 -7.83 -3.34
CA GLU A 40 2.64 -8.53 -3.88
C GLU A 40 1.85 -9.28 -2.82
N THR A 41 2.52 -10.11 -2.00
CA THR A 41 1.88 -10.83 -0.89
C THR A 41 1.18 -9.85 0.03
N LYS A 42 1.87 -8.75 0.40
CA LYS A 42 1.31 -7.77 1.32
C LYS A 42 0.09 -7.05 0.74
N LEU A 43 0.11 -6.71 -0.55
CA LEU A 43 -1.01 -6.07 -1.22
C LEU A 43 -2.22 -7.01 -1.35
N LYS A 44 -1.97 -8.30 -1.62
CA LYS A 44 -3.03 -9.33 -1.63
C LYS A 44 -3.69 -9.48 -0.26
N GLU A 45 -2.90 -9.53 0.81
CA GLU A 45 -3.42 -9.55 2.19
C GLU A 45 -4.28 -8.32 2.49
N ILE A 46 -3.79 -7.13 2.14
CA ILE A 46 -4.52 -5.87 2.30
C ILE A 46 -5.84 -5.91 1.52
N SER A 47 -5.80 -6.40 0.27
CA SER A 47 -6.97 -6.50 -0.58
C SER A 47 -8.04 -7.40 0.04
N ILE A 48 -7.66 -8.55 0.59
CA ILE A 48 -8.56 -9.46 1.32
C ILE A 48 -9.10 -8.78 2.58
N GLN A 49 -8.23 -8.10 3.34
CA GLN A 49 -8.63 -7.39 4.56
C GLN A 49 -9.66 -6.29 4.28
N LEU A 50 -9.56 -5.58 3.16
CA LEU A 50 -10.55 -4.59 2.74
C LEU A 50 -11.91 -5.23 2.46
N ASP A 51 -11.96 -6.47 1.95
CA ASP A 51 -13.22 -7.16 1.69
C ASP A 51 -13.87 -7.66 2.99
N GLU A 52 -13.06 -8.21 3.91
CA GLU A 52 -13.55 -8.85 5.15
C GLU A 52 -13.80 -7.85 6.29
N SER A 53 -12.93 -6.86 6.42
CA SER A 53 -12.87 -5.93 7.56
C SER A 53 -12.45 -4.53 7.09
N TYR A 54 -13.37 -3.85 6.39
CA TYR A 54 -13.10 -2.52 5.86
C TYR A 54 -12.77 -1.51 6.98
N PRO A 55 -11.72 -0.68 6.84
CA PRO A 55 -11.35 0.35 7.81
C PRO A 55 -12.50 1.26 8.23
N GLN A 56 -12.52 1.64 9.50
CA GLN A 56 -13.60 2.46 10.07
C GLN A 56 -13.25 3.94 10.11
N THR A 57 -11.98 4.28 9.88
CA THR A 57 -11.48 5.66 9.90
C THR A 57 -10.76 6.01 8.60
N PRO A 58 -10.82 7.27 8.14
CA PRO A 58 -10.11 7.72 6.95
C PRO A 58 -8.58 7.63 7.11
N GLU A 59 -8.04 7.70 8.32
CA GLU A 59 -6.60 7.57 8.61
C GLU A 59 -6.10 6.15 8.40
N GLU A 60 -6.84 5.14 8.88
CA GLU A 60 -6.53 3.74 8.61
C GLU A 60 -6.52 3.49 7.09
N LEU A 61 -7.53 4.02 6.41
CA LEU A 61 -7.65 3.90 4.96
C LEU A 61 -6.52 4.63 4.22
N MET A 62 -6.09 5.79 4.72
CA MET A 62 -4.94 6.54 4.21
C MET A 62 -3.64 5.77 4.40
N ASN A 63 -3.42 5.14 5.55
CA ASN A 63 -2.22 4.33 5.77
C ASN A 63 -2.13 3.16 4.79
N ILE A 64 -3.26 2.52 4.48
CA ILE A 64 -3.35 1.49 3.45
C ILE A 64 -3.04 2.09 2.06
N TYR A 65 -3.67 3.21 1.72
CA TYR A 65 -3.44 3.89 0.45
C TYR A 65 -1.96 4.29 0.26
N ASN A 66 -1.36 4.88 1.29
CA ASN A 66 0.07 5.24 1.31
C ASN A 66 0.98 4.03 1.17
N THR A 67 0.58 2.86 1.68
CA THR A 67 1.32 1.61 1.46
C THR A 67 1.28 1.19 -0.01
N ALA A 68 0.11 1.26 -0.65
CA ALA A 68 -0.02 0.98 -2.09
C ALA A 68 0.81 1.95 -2.94
N VAL A 69 0.75 3.26 -2.66
CA VAL A 69 1.57 4.30 -3.31
C VAL A 69 3.06 4.00 -3.15
N LYS A 70 3.50 3.71 -1.91
CA LYS A 70 4.91 3.40 -1.62
C LYS A 70 5.42 2.23 -2.46
N TYR A 71 4.62 1.17 -2.58
CA TYR A 71 5.01 -0.02 -3.35
C TYR A 71 4.98 0.23 -4.86
N GLN A 72 4.07 1.06 -5.38
CA GLN A 72 4.07 1.45 -6.80
C GLN A 72 5.35 2.17 -7.22
N TYR A 73 5.87 3.04 -6.35
CA TYR A 73 7.05 3.85 -6.62
C TYR A 73 8.32 3.27 -5.98
N SER A 74 8.34 1.96 -5.74
CA SER A 74 9.50 1.23 -5.25
C SER A 74 10.46 0.85 -6.40
N GLU A 75 11.76 0.83 -6.11
CA GLU A 75 12.79 0.36 -7.05
C GLU A 75 12.60 -1.12 -7.43
N SER A 76 11.93 -1.90 -6.58
CA SER A 76 11.68 -3.33 -6.80
C SER A 76 10.27 -3.62 -7.32
N ALA A 77 9.48 -2.58 -7.65
CA ALA A 77 8.11 -2.77 -8.14
C ALA A 77 8.15 -3.42 -9.53
N ASP A 78 7.40 -4.51 -9.70
CA ASP A 78 7.17 -5.13 -10.99
C ASP A 78 5.71 -4.97 -11.42
N TYR A 79 5.37 -5.52 -12.58
CA TYR A 79 4.02 -5.38 -13.12
C TYR A 79 2.95 -5.96 -12.18
N GLU A 80 3.22 -7.11 -11.55
CA GLU A 80 2.27 -7.74 -10.62
C GLU A 80 2.08 -6.89 -9.36
N THR A 81 3.16 -6.29 -8.83
CA THR A 81 3.08 -5.29 -7.76
C THR A 81 2.14 -4.13 -8.15
N ILE A 82 2.24 -3.63 -9.39
CA ILE A 82 1.34 -2.57 -9.87
C ILE A 82 -0.11 -3.07 -9.96
N VAL A 83 -0.36 -4.26 -10.50
CA VAL A 83 -1.71 -4.85 -10.55
C VAL A 83 -2.34 -4.90 -9.16
N GLN A 84 -1.63 -5.47 -8.18
CA GLN A 84 -2.13 -5.61 -6.81
C GLN A 84 -2.33 -4.26 -6.11
N SER A 85 -1.45 -3.29 -6.39
CA SER A 85 -1.60 -1.94 -5.82
C SER A 85 -2.82 -1.21 -6.38
N VAL A 86 -3.11 -1.36 -7.68
CA VAL A 86 -4.28 -0.76 -8.32
C VAL A 86 -5.55 -1.40 -7.78
N ASP A 87 -5.58 -2.71 -7.58
CA ASP A 87 -6.72 -3.39 -6.94
C ASP A 87 -7.02 -2.80 -5.55
N VAL A 88 -6.00 -2.68 -4.69
CA VAL A 88 -6.13 -2.03 -3.36
C VAL A 88 -6.67 -0.60 -3.48
N MET A 89 -6.09 0.21 -4.37
CA MET A 89 -6.54 1.59 -4.58
C MET A 89 -8.00 1.67 -5.06
N ARG A 90 -8.41 0.81 -5.99
CA ARG A 90 -9.78 0.77 -6.52
C ARG A 90 -10.81 0.42 -5.45
N LYS A 91 -10.46 -0.41 -4.46
CA LYS A 91 -11.32 -0.69 -3.30
C LYS A 91 -11.47 0.50 -2.35
N ILE A 92 -10.49 1.40 -2.33
CA ILE A 92 -10.48 2.63 -1.53
C ILE A 92 -11.24 3.76 -2.22
N TYR A 93 -11.23 3.81 -3.55
CA TYR A 93 -11.89 4.86 -4.32
C TYR A 93 -13.41 4.84 -4.12
N GLY A 94 -13.97 6.04 -3.96
CA GLY A 94 -15.40 6.29 -4.08
C GLY A 94 -15.83 6.37 -5.54
N GLU A 95 -17.14 6.43 -5.76
CA GLU A 95 -17.72 6.40 -7.10
C GLU A 95 -17.14 7.49 -8.02
N GLN A 96 -17.02 8.73 -7.53
CA GLN A 96 -16.47 9.84 -8.30
C GLN A 96 -15.05 9.55 -8.81
N LEU A 97 -14.12 9.18 -7.92
CA LEU A 97 -12.73 8.94 -8.32
C LEU A 97 -12.62 7.70 -9.22
N SER A 98 -13.40 6.66 -8.92
CA SER A 98 -13.37 5.41 -9.67
C SER A 98 -13.95 5.52 -11.09
N SER A 99 -14.81 6.51 -11.35
CA SER A 99 -15.42 6.74 -12.66
C SER A 99 -14.57 7.58 -13.61
N LEU A 100 -13.53 8.28 -13.11
CA LEU A 100 -12.65 9.12 -13.94
C LEU A 100 -11.81 8.33 -14.94
N THR A 101 -11.57 7.04 -14.67
CA THR A 101 -10.74 6.18 -15.51
C THR A 101 -11.14 4.71 -15.34
N SER A 102 -10.99 3.92 -16.40
CA SER A 102 -11.17 2.46 -16.28
C SER A 102 -9.98 1.84 -15.54
N THR A 103 -10.19 0.66 -14.96
CA THR A 103 -9.12 -0.07 -14.27
C THR A 103 -7.95 -0.36 -15.20
N GLU A 104 -8.22 -0.73 -16.46
CA GLU A 104 -7.19 -1.04 -17.47
C GLU A 104 -6.36 0.20 -17.81
N HIS A 105 -7.02 1.35 -17.98
CA HIS A 105 -6.33 2.62 -18.25
C HIS A 105 -5.52 3.08 -17.05
N GLN A 106 -6.05 2.96 -15.83
CA GLN A 106 -5.30 3.24 -14.62
C GLN A 106 -4.06 2.34 -14.52
N LEU A 107 -4.21 1.04 -14.75
CA LEU A 107 -3.12 0.07 -14.69
C LEU A 107 -2.01 0.40 -15.70
N ALA A 108 -2.38 0.68 -16.96
CA ALA A 108 -1.43 1.06 -18.00
C ALA A 108 -0.67 2.34 -17.64
N ASN A 109 -1.38 3.36 -17.14
CA ASN A 109 -0.78 4.63 -16.73
C ASN A 109 0.15 4.46 -15.53
N MET A 110 -0.25 3.67 -14.53
CA MET A 110 0.57 3.42 -13.35
C MET A 110 1.81 2.59 -13.69
N TRP A 111 1.69 1.60 -14.57
CA TRP A 111 2.85 0.83 -15.04
C TRP A 111 3.87 1.69 -15.78
N LEU A 112 3.41 2.58 -16.67
CA LEU A 112 4.29 3.52 -17.36
C LEU A 112 4.95 4.49 -16.38
N THR A 113 4.19 5.00 -15.42
CA THR A 113 4.70 5.93 -14.42
C THR A 113 5.76 5.27 -13.53
N ALA A 114 5.52 4.05 -13.05
CA ALA A 114 6.46 3.28 -12.24
C ALA A 114 7.80 3.08 -12.97
N GLN A 115 7.76 2.66 -14.24
CA GLN A 115 8.98 2.50 -15.05
C GLN A 115 9.76 3.82 -15.21
N ASN A 116 9.07 4.95 -15.39
CA ASN A 116 9.71 6.26 -15.47
C ASN A 116 10.40 6.65 -14.15
N TYR A 117 9.75 6.42 -13.02
CA TYR A 117 10.32 6.70 -11.69
C TYR A 117 11.56 5.83 -11.42
N GLN A 118 11.51 4.54 -11.78
CA GLN A 118 12.64 3.63 -11.69
C GLN A 118 13.81 4.07 -12.57
N ALA A 119 13.55 4.48 -13.82
CA ALA A 119 14.58 4.98 -14.73
C ALA A 119 15.26 6.26 -14.20
N GLN A 120 14.50 7.13 -13.52
CA GLN A 120 15.01 8.35 -12.89
C GLN A 120 15.70 8.11 -11.53
N LYS A 121 15.61 6.89 -10.98
CA LYS A 121 16.03 6.54 -9.61
C LYS A 121 15.41 7.45 -8.53
N ASN A 122 14.25 8.03 -8.84
CA ASN A 122 13.55 8.91 -7.93
C ASN A 122 12.41 8.12 -7.28
N HIS A 123 12.70 7.32 -6.27
CA HIS A 123 11.72 6.46 -5.62
C HIS A 123 11.10 7.13 -4.39
N ASN A 124 9.89 6.71 -4.02
CA ASN A 124 9.25 7.16 -2.78
C ASN A 124 9.95 6.51 -1.58
N VAL A 125 10.40 7.32 -0.62
CA VAL A 125 11.07 6.86 0.61
C VAL A 125 10.20 7.00 1.85
N GLY A 126 9.13 7.79 1.79
CA GLY A 126 8.22 7.97 2.92
C GLY A 126 6.94 8.71 2.54
N ASN A 127 5.90 8.49 3.33
CA ASN A 127 4.64 9.22 3.28
C ASN A 127 4.28 9.61 4.72
N GLU A 128 4.09 10.90 4.99
CA GLU A 128 3.77 11.40 6.32
C GLU A 128 2.42 12.11 6.31
N ILE A 129 1.48 11.66 7.16
CA ILE A 129 0.23 12.38 7.41
C ILE A 129 0.60 13.64 8.22
N ARG A 130 0.34 14.80 7.62
CA ARG A 130 0.67 16.11 8.18
C ARG A 130 -0.49 16.78 8.88
N MET A 131 -1.70 16.54 8.38
CA MET A 131 -2.92 17.12 8.94
C MET A 131 -4.10 16.22 8.62
N ILE A 132 -5.02 16.10 9.58
CA ILE A 132 -6.33 15.49 9.39
C ILE A 132 -7.36 16.50 9.88
N SER A 133 -8.37 16.76 9.05
CA SER A 133 -9.48 17.63 9.38
C SER A 133 -10.78 16.88 9.10
N TYR A 134 -11.55 16.61 10.14
CA TYR A 134 -12.92 16.10 10.00
C TYR A 134 -13.87 17.27 9.75
N HIS A 135 -14.71 17.13 8.74
CA HIS A 135 -15.75 18.09 8.39
C HIS A 135 -17.07 17.34 8.50
N ASP A 136 -17.95 17.80 9.39
CA ASP A 136 -19.19 17.09 9.72
C ASP A 136 -18.92 15.61 10.08
N ASP A 137 -19.95 14.74 9.98
CA ASP A 137 -19.83 13.31 10.32
C ASP A 137 -19.47 12.43 9.10
N ASP A 138 -19.40 13.01 7.90
CA ASP A 138 -19.31 12.26 6.63
C ASP A 138 -18.18 12.70 5.70
N GLN A 139 -17.35 13.67 6.08
CA GLN A 139 -16.19 14.10 5.29
C GLN A 139 -14.92 14.23 6.14
N ALA A 140 -13.78 13.87 5.56
CA ALA A 140 -12.48 14.15 6.14
C ALA A 140 -11.44 14.53 5.08
N ASP A 141 -10.64 15.54 5.37
CA ASP A 141 -9.50 15.96 4.56
C ASP A 141 -8.21 15.50 5.24
N ILE A 142 -7.36 14.77 4.51
CA ILE A 142 -6.04 14.33 4.99
C ILE A 142 -4.97 14.93 4.10
N THR A 143 -4.04 15.69 4.68
CA THR A 143 -2.86 16.19 3.98
C THR A 143 -1.68 15.26 4.22
N VAL A 144 -1.05 14.81 3.14
CA VAL A 144 0.12 13.92 3.17
C VAL A 144 1.28 14.58 2.44
N GLU A 145 2.46 14.43 3.02
CA GLU A 145 3.73 14.73 2.38
C GLU A 145 4.36 13.43 1.88
N HIS A 146 4.55 13.32 0.56
CA HIS A 146 5.27 12.23 -0.09
C HIS A 146 6.73 12.63 -0.26
N ILE A 147 7.64 11.90 0.36
CA ILE A 147 9.08 12.19 0.40
C ILE A 147 9.78 11.28 -0.61
N PHE A 148 10.62 11.88 -1.44
CA PHE A 148 11.37 11.18 -2.47
C PHE A 148 12.86 11.11 -2.15
N PHE A 149 13.55 10.16 -2.80
CA PHE A 149 14.96 9.88 -2.55
C PHE A 149 15.88 11.09 -2.78
N ASP A 150 15.55 11.97 -3.71
CA ASP A 150 16.30 13.20 -4.00
C ASP A 150 16.12 14.30 -2.92
N GLY A 151 15.35 14.02 -1.86
CA GLY A 151 15.03 14.94 -0.78
C GLY A 151 13.89 15.90 -1.10
N SER A 152 13.30 15.83 -2.30
CA SER A 152 12.11 16.58 -2.65
C SER A 152 10.86 15.98 -2.00
N SER A 153 9.79 16.77 -1.94
CA SER A 153 8.50 16.36 -1.39
C SER A 153 7.34 16.85 -2.24
N ALA A 154 6.33 16.01 -2.44
CA ALA A 154 5.04 16.40 -3.00
C ALA A 154 3.98 16.42 -1.90
N TRP A 155 3.22 17.51 -1.84
CA TRP A 155 2.15 17.68 -0.86
C TRP A 155 0.80 17.47 -1.53
N GLN A 156 0.03 16.52 -1.02
CA GLN A 156 -1.29 16.18 -1.53
C GLN A 156 -2.34 16.23 -0.42
N LYS A 157 -3.51 16.78 -0.75
CA LYS A 157 -4.71 16.70 0.06
C LYS A 157 -5.64 15.65 -0.52
N TYR A 158 -6.07 14.74 0.33
CA TYR A 158 -6.97 13.64 0.03
C TYR A 158 -8.29 13.89 0.73
N ILE A 159 -9.37 13.90 -0.02
CA ILE A 159 -10.71 14.13 0.52
C ILE A 159 -11.44 12.80 0.55
N TYR A 160 -11.78 12.36 1.76
CA TYR A 160 -12.57 11.17 2.04
C TYR A 160 -14.01 11.55 2.33
N MET A 161 -14.94 10.71 1.87
CA MET A 161 -16.36 10.85 2.16
C MET A 161 -16.94 9.51 2.63
N LEU A 162 -17.95 9.55 3.49
CA LEU A 162 -18.68 8.37 3.93
C LEU A 162 -19.71 7.98 2.86
N GLU A 163 -19.46 6.86 2.17
CA GLU A 163 -20.32 6.33 1.12
C GLU A 163 -20.88 4.97 1.56
N ASN A 164 -22.19 4.87 1.73
CA ASN A 164 -22.85 3.64 2.21
C ASN A 164 -22.26 3.08 3.51
N GLY A 165 -21.89 3.99 4.44
CA GLY A 165 -21.29 3.63 5.72
C GLY A 165 -19.83 3.20 5.65
N LYS A 166 -19.14 3.40 4.52
CA LYS A 166 -17.70 3.15 4.36
C LYS A 166 -16.98 4.41 3.92
N TRP A 167 -15.86 4.74 4.55
CA TRP A 167 -15.01 5.84 4.09
C TRP A 167 -14.45 5.53 2.71
N LYS A 168 -14.48 6.51 1.81
CA LYS A 168 -14.03 6.36 0.42
C LYS A 168 -13.23 7.57 -0.01
N LEU A 169 -12.13 7.34 -0.73
CA LEU A 169 -11.33 8.42 -1.31
C LEU A 169 -12.05 9.00 -2.53
N TYR A 170 -12.44 10.27 -2.43
CA TYR A 170 -13.31 10.92 -3.41
C TYR A 170 -12.53 11.83 -4.35
N THR A 171 -11.50 12.52 -3.86
CA THR A 171 -10.62 13.33 -4.69
C THR A 171 -9.23 13.49 -4.09
N ILE A 172 -8.25 13.76 -4.97
CA ILE A 172 -6.85 14.02 -4.64
C ILE A 172 -6.49 15.36 -5.27
N GLN A 173 -5.91 16.25 -4.49
CA GLN A 173 -5.58 17.61 -4.92
C GLN A 173 -4.15 17.96 -4.50
N PRO A 174 -3.33 18.58 -5.36
CA PRO A 174 -2.07 19.16 -4.92
C PRO A 174 -2.34 20.27 -3.89
N THR A 175 -1.48 20.37 -2.88
CA THR A 175 -1.58 21.41 -1.85
C THR A 175 -0.22 22.03 -1.58
N LYS A 176 -0.22 23.17 -0.89
CA LYS A 176 1.01 23.84 -0.45
C LYS A 176 1.55 23.15 0.82
N PRO A 177 2.87 23.23 1.06
CA PRO A 177 3.45 22.80 2.33
C PRO A 177 2.78 23.48 3.52
N ILE A 178 2.47 22.69 4.55
CA ILE A 178 2.00 23.19 5.85
C ILE A 178 3.24 23.35 6.74
N PRO A 179 3.49 24.55 7.29
CA PRO A 179 4.61 24.75 8.22
C PRO A 179 4.53 23.77 9.40
N ARG A 180 5.71 23.31 9.86
CA ARG A 180 5.84 22.47 11.06
C ARG A 180 5.52 23.23 12.33
#